data_AF-A0A942BDB7-F1
#
_entry.id   AF-A0A942BDB7-F1
#
_cell.length_a   1.000
_cell.length_b   1.000
_cell.length_c   1.000
_cell.angle_alpha   90.00
_cell.angle_beta   90.00
_cell.angle_gamma   90.00
#
_symmetry.space_group_name_H-M   'P 1'
#
loop_
_entity.id
_entity.type
_entity.pdbx_description
1 polymer ?
#
loop_
_entity_poly.entity_id
_entity_poly.type
_entity_poly.pdbx_seq_one_letter_code
_entity_poly.pdbx_strand_id
1 'polypeptide(L)'
;MLAVALFLLQSKETLVHAHAHNDYMHPKPLTTAMSLGYGSIEADFYLVDGDLLVAHDRDKVKAGKTLDALYLKPLAEAVRSHKGSAYGDGKAIILLLDVKADGAAVVPVLKKQLLRYPDVYGRGKPVVPVVSGDRDIPAITGDLDKVLALDGRPEDIGKDPGAVPLVSDSWGDHFKWVGKGEMPVAEQQAMQDLADRCHKAGQKLRFWGAPDFEKSWVYQFKAGCDLVGTDKLEGLSNFLKQSKT
;
A
#
# COMPACT_ATOMS: atom_id res chain seq x y z
N MET A 1 18.69 2.04 -18.81
CA MET A 1 17.52 1.14 -18.87
C MET A 1 17.88 -0.33 -18.63
N LEU A 2 18.99 -0.86 -19.17
CA LEU A 2 19.38 -2.28 -19.00
C LEU A 2 19.63 -2.72 -17.53
N ALA A 3 20.17 -1.85 -16.68
CA ALA A 3 20.48 -2.20 -15.27
C ALA A 3 19.25 -2.26 -14.35
N VAL A 4 18.15 -1.57 -14.68
CA VAL A 4 16.90 -1.62 -13.91
C VAL A 4 16.16 -2.94 -14.17
N ALA A 5 16.21 -3.42 -15.42
CA ALA A 5 15.63 -4.71 -15.81
C ALA A 5 16.33 -5.92 -15.15
N LEU A 6 17.63 -5.84 -14.86
CA LEU A 6 18.38 -6.97 -14.30
C LEU A 6 18.11 -7.21 -12.80
N PHE A 7 17.78 -6.16 -12.04
CA PHE A 7 17.48 -6.27 -10.60
C PHE A 7 16.05 -6.76 -10.34
N LEU A 8 15.14 -6.51 -11.28
CA LEU A 8 13.75 -6.99 -11.27
C LEU A 8 13.61 -8.46 -11.72
N LEU A 9 14.72 -9.20 -11.90
CA LEU A 9 14.72 -10.61 -12.33
C LEU A 9 15.15 -11.57 -11.21
N GLN A 10 15.62 -11.06 -10.08
CA GLN A 10 15.93 -11.91 -8.93
C GLN A 10 14.68 -12.09 -8.07
N SER A 11 14.28 -13.35 -7.91
CA SER A 11 13.23 -13.72 -6.98
C SER A 11 13.57 -13.22 -5.58
N LYS A 12 12.58 -12.70 -4.88
CA LYS A 12 12.75 -12.19 -3.52
C LYS A 12 11.64 -12.68 -2.61
N GLU A 13 11.93 -12.77 -1.32
CA GLU A 13 10.87 -12.97 -0.34
C GLU A 13 10.04 -11.69 -0.19
N THR A 14 8.72 -11.81 -0.31
CA THR A 14 7.79 -10.72 0.02
C THR A 14 7.76 -10.47 1.52
N LEU A 15 8.08 -9.24 1.91
CA LEU A 15 7.85 -8.66 3.23
C LEU A 15 6.38 -8.23 3.32
N VAL A 16 5.50 -9.20 3.56
CA VAL A 16 4.03 -9.01 3.53
C VAL A 16 3.50 -7.97 4.51
N HIS A 17 4.29 -7.58 5.51
CA HIS A 17 3.91 -6.57 6.49
C HIS A 17 4.59 -5.20 6.30
N ALA A 18 5.45 -5.06 5.30
CA ALA A 18 6.14 -3.82 5.02
C ALA A 18 5.32 -2.96 4.06
N HIS A 19 5.04 -1.71 4.45
CA HIS A 19 4.37 -0.72 3.62
C HIS A 19 5.31 0.46 3.32
N ALA A 20 5.61 0.67 2.04
CA ALA A 20 6.44 1.78 1.57
C ALA A 20 5.55 3.02 1.46
N HIS A 21 5.59 3.83 2.50
CA HIS A 21 4.79 5.05 2.61
C HIS A 21 5.47 6.17 1.81
N ASN A 22 4.68 7.03 1.17
CA ASN A 22 5.18 8.12 0.32
C ASN A 22 6.27 7.67 -0.68
N ASP A 23 6.16 6.48 -1.29
CA ASP A 23 7.27 5.87 -2.03
C ASP A 23 7.79 6.76 -3.19
N TYR A 24 6.92 7.63 -3.73
CA TYR A 24 7.26 8.61 -4.76
C TYR A 24 8.37 9.60 -4.33
N MET A 25 8.59 9.78 -3.03
CA MET A 25 9.62 10.65 -2.46
C MET A 25 11.03 10.04 -2.58
N HIS A 26 11.14 8.74 -2.84
CA HIS A 26 12.44 8.10 -3.00
C HIS A 26 13.07 8.43 -4.35
N PRO A 27 14.42 8.44 -4.46
CA PRO A 27 15.10 8.73 -5.72
C PRO A 27 14.73 7.80 -6.89
N LYS A 28 14.32 6.57 -6.56
CA LYS A 28 13.87 5.55 -7.52
C LYS A 28 12.56 4.93 -7.01
N PRO A 29 11.41 5.63 -7.20
CA PRO A 29 10.11 5.12 -6.79
C PRO A 29 9.85 3.75 -7.39
N LEU A 30 9.08 2.93 -6.68
CA LEU A 30 8.82 1.50 -6.88
C LEU A 30 10.07 0.63 -6.79
N THR A 31 11.13 0.98 -7.51
CA THR A 31 12.35 0.19 -7.64
C THR A 31 13.02 -0.03 -6.28
N THR A 32 13.13 0.99 -5.43
CA THR A 32 13.72 0.83 -4.10
C THR A 32 12.89 -0.11 -3.24
N ALA A 33 11.58 0.14 -3.10
CA ALA A 33 10.68 -0.72 -2.32
C ALA A 33 10.68 -2.17 -2.82
N MET A 34 10.63 -2.38 -4.13
CA MET A 34 10.72 -3.71 -4.74
C MET A 34 12.08 -4.37 -4.51
N SER A 35 13.18 -3.63 -4.67
CA SER A 35 14.52 -4.14 -4.38
C SER A 35 14.68 -4.53 -2.92
N LEU A 36 13.78 -4.09 -2.02
CA LEU A 36 13.76 -4.43 -0.60
C LEU A 36 12.75 -5.54 -0.26
N GLY A 37 11.76 -5.79 -1.11
CA GLY A 37 10.78 -6.88 -0.99
C GLY A 37 9.43 -6.44 -0.42
N TYR A 38 9.08 -5.14 -0.49
CA TYR A 38 7.88 -4.60 0.14
C TYR A 38 6.58 -5.25 -0.36
N GLY A 39 5.76 -5.72 0.58
CA GLY A 39 4.45 -6.31 0.28
C GLY A 39 3.34 -5.29 0.05
N SER A 40 3.57 -4.03 0.42
CA SER A 40 2.66 -2.93 0.13
C SER A 40 3.44 -1.66 -0.24
N ILE A 41 2.96 -0.94 -1.25
CA ILE A 41 3.61 0.27 -1.79
C ILE A 41 2.53 1.32 -2.04
N GLU A 42 2.78 2.55 -1.61
CA GLU A 42 1.87 3.68 -1.79
C GLU A 42 2.25 4.57 -2.97
N ALA A 43 1.26 5.05 -3.70
CA ALA A 43 1.43 6.09 -4.71
C ALA A 43 0.36 7.17 -4.55
N ASP A 44 0.81 8.40 -4.27
CA ASP A 44 0.03 9.62 -4.24
C ASP A 44 -0.12 10.21 -5.65
N PHE A 45 -1.33 10.56 -6.08
CA PHE A 45 -1.52 11.14 -7.41
C PHE A 45 -2.77 12.03 -7.55
N TYR A 46 -2.73 12.85 -8.61
CA TYR A 46 -3.83 13.68 -9.07
C TYR A 46 -4.24 13.30 -10.49
N LEU A 47 -5.51 13.53 -10.83
CA LEU A 47 -5.95 13.63 -12.22
C LEU A 47 -5.61 15.03 -12.76
N VAL A 48 -4.84 15.08 -13.83
CA VAL A 48 -4.42 16.33 -14.48
C VAL A 48 -4.48 16.13 -15.99
N ASP A 49 -5.26 16.97 -16.68
CA ASP A 49 -5.42 16.96 -18.14
C ASP A 49 -5.75 15.56 -18.72
N GLY A 50 -6.52 14.76 -17.96
CA GLY A 50 -6.97 13.43 -18.36
C GLY A 50 -6.01 12.28 -18.07
N ASP A 51 -4.87 12.54 -17.41
CA ASP A 51 -3.90 11.52 -16.98
C ASP A 51 -3.65 11.56 -15.46
N LEU A 52 -3.12 10.46 -14.91
CA LEU A 52 -2.84 10.30 -13.48
C LEU A 52 -1.37 10.60 -13.22
N LEU A 53 -1.08 11.72 -12.57
CA LEU A 53 0.28 12.19 -12.31
C LEU A 53 0.62 12.06 -10.83
N VAL A 54 1.77 11.45 -10.56
CA VAL A 54 2.25 11.15 -9.20
C VAL A 54 2.80 12.41 -8.54
N ALA A 55 2.18 12.79 -7.43
CA ALA A 55 2.59 13.85 -6.52
C ALA A 55 1.64 13.87 -5.31
N HIS A 56 2.14 14.31 -4.16
CA HIS A 56 1.31 14.60 -2.99
C HIS A 56 0.72 16.01 -3.02
N ASP A 57 1.53 17.00 -3.39
CA ASP A 57 1.08 18.37 -3.60
C ASP A 57 0.83 18.64 -5.09
N ARG A 58 -0.31 19.26 -5.41
CA ARG A 58 -0.73 19.50 -6.81
C ARG A 58 0.27 20.36 -7.60
N ASP A 59 0.95 21.30 -6.95
CA ASP A 59 1.95 22.18 -7.57
C ASP A 59 3.29 21.45 -7.87
N LYS A 60 3.49 20.24 -7.33
CA LYS A 60 4.67 19.40 -7.57
C LYS A 60 4.49 18.39 -8.69
N VAL A 61 3.30 18.34 -9.31
CA VAL A 61 3.03 17.52 -10.47
C VAL A 61 4.01 17.86 -11.61
N LYS A 62 4.56 16.82 -12.25
CA LYS A 62 5.50 16.96 -13.38
C LYS A 62 5.03 16.13 -14.56
N ALA A 63 5.06 16.73 -15.75
CA ALA A 63 4.76 16.02 -16.99
C ALA A 63 5.65 14.76 -17.11
N GLY A 64 5.05 13.64 -17.53
CA GLY A 64 5.73 12.35 -17.70
C GLY A 64 5.99 11.57 -16.40
N LYS A 65 5.68 12.12 -15.22
CA LYS A 65 5.67 11.39 -13.94
C LYS A 65 4.29 10.78 -13.69
N THR A 66 3.85 9.95 -14.63
CA THR A 66 2.52 9.32 -14.58
C THR A 66 2.52 8.10 -13.67
N LEU A 67 1.35 7.77 -13.11
CA LEU A 67 1.13 6.56 -12.32
C LEU A 67 1.50 5.32 -13.14
N ASP A 68 1.16 5.32 -14.43
CA ASP A 68 1.51 4.24 -15.34
C ASP A 68 3.03 4.06 -15.51
N ALA A 69 3.75 5.14 -15.77
CA ALA A 69 5.18 5.10 -16.04
C ALA A 69 6.01 4.75 -14.79
N LEU A 70 5.58 5.21 -13.61
CA LEU A 70 6.31 5.02 -12.36
C LEU A 70 5.94 3.72 -11.65
N TYR A 71 4.67 3.30 -11.71
CA TYR A 71 4.16 2.19 -10.92
C TYR A 71 3.56 1.07 -11.77
N LEU A 72 2.54 1.38 -12.60
CA LEU A 72 1.72 0.30 -13.18
C LEU A 72 2.48 -0.54 -14.21
N LYS A 73 3.17 0.11 -15.15
CA LYS A 73 3.91 -0.60 -16.19
C LYS A 73 5.11 -1.38 -15.62
N PRO A 74 6.01 -0.79 -14.80
CA PRO A 74 7.16 -1.53 -14.30
C PRO A 74 6.78 -2.69 -13.37
N LEU A 75 5.71 -2.54 -12.57
CA LEU A 75 5.24 -3.62 -11.71
C LEU A 75 4.60 -4.76 -12.53
N ALA A 76 3.88 -4.44 -13.61
CA ALA A 76 3.36 -5.45 -14.53
C ALA A 76 4.50 -6.21 -15.24
N GLU A 77 5.57 -5.52 -15.63
CA GLU A 77 6.78 -6.14 -16.17
C GLU A 77 7.41 -7.10 -15.14
N ALA A 78 7.57 -6.66 -13.89
CA ALA A 78 8.11 -7.50 -12.81
C ALA A 78 7.26 -8.77 -12.60
N VAL A 79 5.94 -8.66 -12.50
CA VAL A 79 5.02 -9.80 -12.33
C VAL A 79 5.15 -10.82 -13.45
N ARG A 80 5.21 -10.35 -14.70
CA ARG A 80 5.33 -11.22 -15.88
C ARG A 80 6.70 -11.89 -15.97
N SER A 81 7.75 -11.19 -15.58
CA SER A 81 9.11 -11.75 -15.47
C SER A 81 9.24 -12.79 -14.35
N HIS A 82 8.44 -12.67 -13.29
CA HIS A 82 8.47 -13.52 -12.10
C HIS A 82 7.33 -14.55 -12.04
N LYS A 83 6.93 -15.09 -13.20
CA LYS A 83 5.96 -16.20 -13.31
C LYS A 83 4.63 -15.93 -12.60
N GLY A 84 4.15 -14.68 -12.61
CA GLY A 84 2.82 -14.33 -12.11
C GLY A 84 2.78 -13.84 -10.66
N SER A 85 3.89 -13.39 -10.08
CA SER A 85 3.91 -12.67 -8.79
C SER A 85 4.98 -11.60 -8.80
N ALA A 86 4.88 -10.55 -7.98
CA ALA A 86 5.82 -9.42 -8.06
C ALA A 86 7.27 -9.82 -7.77
N TYR A 87 7.47 -10.86 -6.95
CA TYR A 87 8.79 -11.31 -6.50
C TYR A 87 9.09 -12.80 -6.80
N GLY A 88 8.21 -13.52 -7.48
CA GLY A 88 8.42 -14.92 -7.87
C GLY A 88 8.12 -15.94 -6.77
N ASP A 89 7.61 -15.51 -5.62
CA ASP A 89 7.24 -16.35 -4.48
C ASP A 89 5.74 -16.68 -4.42
N GLY A 90 4.97 -16.28 -5.45
CA GLY A 90 3.54 -16.53 -5.56
C GLY A 90 2.67 -15.63 -4.69
N LYS A 91 3.25 -14.70 -3.93
CA LYS A 91 2.47 -13.79 -3.06
C LYS A 91 2.01 -12.56 -3.84
N ALA A 92 0.77 -12.14 -3.55
CA ALA A 92 0.24 -10.88 -4.02
C ALA A 92 0.79 -9.72 -3.19
N ILE A 93 0.88 -8.54 -3.80
CA ILE A 93 1.22 -7.29 -3.11
C ILE A 93 0.08 -6.29 -3.19
N ILE A 94 0.06 -5.32 -2.28
CA ILE A 94 -0.90 -4.21 -2.28
C ILE A 94 -0.25 -3.00 -2.95
N LEU A 95 -0.91 -2.45 -3.96
CA LEU A 95 -0.62 -1.11 -4.44
C LEU A 95 -1.66 -0.18 -3.84
N LEU A 96 -1.27 0.58 -2.82
CA LEU A 96 -2.12 1.58 -2.18
C LEU A 96 -2.12 2.85 -3.05
N LEU A 97 -3.28 3.21 -3.57
CA LEU A 97 -3.47 4.29 -4.52
C LEU A 97 -4.14 5.46 -3.80
N ASP A 98 -3.36 6.42 -3.31
CA ASP A 98 -3.86 7.57 -2.57
C ASP A 98 -4.28 8.69 -3.54
N VAL A 99 -5.59 8.81 -3.74
CA VAL A 99 -6.21 9.81 -4.60
C VAL A 99 -6.27 11.13 -3.87
N LYS A 100 -5.53 12.13 -4.34
CA LYS A 100 -5.43 13.41 -3.63
C LYS A 100 -6.61 14.36 -3.83
N ALA A 101 -7.38 14.18 -4.90
CA ALA A 101 -8.60 14.94 -5.16
C ALA A 101 -9.45 14.31 -6.27
N ASP A 102 -10.74 14.65 -6.26
CA ASP A 102 -11.73 14.36 -7.29
C ASP A 102 -11.89 12.86 -7.56
N GLY A 103 -12.08 12.07 -6.49
CA GLY A 103 -12.18 10.61 -6.54
C GLY A 103 -13.14 10.07 -7.61
N ALA A 104 -14.32 10.70 -7.76
CA ALA A 104 -15.31 10.32 -8.76
C ALA A 104 -14.81 10.47 -10.21
N ALA A 105 -13.98 11.48 -10.49
CA ALA A 105 -13.37 11.68 -11.81
C ALA A 105 -12.17 10.75 -12.02
N VAL A 106 -11.43 10.43 -10.96
CA VAL A 106 -10.24 9.58 -10.98
C VAL A 106 -10.58 8.12 -11.26
N VAL A 107 -11.58 7.56 -10.55
CA VAL A 107 -11.92 6.12 -10.62
C VAL A 107 -12.07 5.58 -12.05
N PRO A 108 -12.83 6.19 -12.98
CA PRO A 108 -12.94 5.67 -14.35
C PRO A 108 -11.61 5.70 -15.12
N VAL A 109 -10.79 6.73 -14.93
CA VAL A 109 -9.46 6.84 -15.56
C VAL A 109 -8.51 5.78 -14.99
N LEU A 110 -8.51 5.61 -13.67
CA LEU A 110 -7.70 4.62 -12.97
C LEU A 110 -8.05 3.20 -13.41
N LYS A 111 -9.35 2.84 -13.43
CA LYS A 111 -9.80 1.52 -13.92
C LYS A 111 -9.32 1.27 -15.35
N LYS A 112 -9.48 2.26 -16.25
CA LYS A 112 -9.02 2.16 -17.63
C LYS A 112 -7.51 1.91 -17.72
N GLN A 113 -6.70 2.57 -16.90
CA GLN A 113 -5.25 2.36 -16.88
C GLN A 113 -4.88 0.95 -16.39
N LEU A 114 -5.48 0.49 -15.29
CA LEU A 114 -5.24 -0.85 -14.72
C LEU A 114 -5.68 -1.98 -15.66
N LEU A 115 -6.80 -1.81 -16.38
CA LEU A 115 -7.32 -2.78 -17.35
C LEU A 115 -6.43 -2.97 -18.59
N ARG A 116 -5.37 -2.17 -18.76
CA ARG A 116 -4.30 -2.47 -19.73
C ARG A 116 -3.43 -3.66 -19.30
N TYR A 117 -3.50 -4.06 -18.03
CA TYR A 117 -2.76 -5.20 -17.46
C TYR A 117 -3.68 -6.10 -16.61
N PRO A 118 -4.73 -6.72 -17.20
CA PRO A 118 -5.78 -7.45 -16.48
C PRO A 118 -5.31 -8.80 -15.89
N ASP A 119 -4.14 -9.28 -16.31
CA ASP A 119 -3.43 -10.42 -15.71
C ASP A 119 -2.74 -10.04 -14.39
N VAL A 120 -2.44 -8.75 -14.18
CA VAL A 120 -1.63 -8.24 -13.07
C VAL A 120 -2.48 -7.60 -11.98
N TYR A 121 -3.44 -6.74 -12.35
CA TYR A 121 -4.19 -5.92 -11.41
C TYR A 121 -5.62 -6.41 -11.18
N GLY A 122 -6.04 -6.45 -9.92
CA GLY A 122 -7.41 -6.73 -9.50
C GLY A 122 -7.48 -7.46 -8.16
N ARG A 123 -8.70 -7.62 -7.62
CA ARG A 123 -8.94 -8.43 -6.42
C ARG A 123 -8.60 -9.90 -6.73
N GLY A 124 -7.69 -10.48 -5.96
CA GLY A 124 -7.19 -11.85 -6.18
C GLY A 124 -6.16 -11.98 -7.31
N LYS A 125 -5.62 -10.87 -7.81
CA LYS A 125 -4.53 -10.84 -8.79
C LYS A 125 -3.17 -10.63 -8.10
N PRO A 126 -2.04 -10.77 -8.82
CA PRO A 126 -0.71 -10.57 -8.26
C PRO A 126 -0.49 -9.20 -7.61
N VAL A 127 -1.21 -8.18 -8.06
CA VAL A 127 -1.23 -6.86 -7.45
C VAL A 127 -2.67 -6.45 -7.18
N VAL A 128 -2.98 -6.16 -5.92
CA VAL A 128 -4.30 -5.69 -5.49
C VAL A 128 -4.28 -4.15 -5.40
N PRO A 129 -4.98 -3.42 -6.29
CA PRO A 129 -5.10 -1.97 -6.22
C PRO A 129 -6.08 -1.61 -5.10
N VAL A 130 -5.60 -0.97 -4.05
CA VAL A 130 -6.41 -0.55 -2.90
C VAL A 130 -6.47 0.98 -2.89
N VAL A 131 -7.64 1.56 -3.10
CA VAL A 131 -7.83 3.01 -3.26
C VAL A 131 -8.01 3.68 -1.90
N SER A 132 -7.15 4.65 -1.60
CA SER A 132 -7.18 5.53 -0.43
C SER A 132 -7.43 6.99 -0.83
N GLY A 133 -7.43 7.91 0.14
CA GLY A 133 -7.64 9.34 -0.08
C GLY A 133 -9.10 9.72 -0.36
N ASP A 134 -9.30 10.58 -1.37
CA ASP A 134 -10.61 10.97 -1.88
C ASP A 134 -11.21 9.84 -2.74
N ARG A 135 -12.10 9.07 -2.11
CA ARG A 135 -12.59 7.78 -2.60
C ARG A 135 -14.06 7.89 -3.02
N ASP A 136 -14.37 7.54 -4.27
CA ASP A 136 -15.75 7.22 -4.67
C ASP A 136 -16.10 5.81 -4.17
N ILE A 137 -16.50 5.74 -2.89
CA ILE A 137 -16.78 4.48 -2.19
C ILE A 137 -17.83 3.63 -2.94
N PRO A 138 -18.98 4.17 -3.40
CA PRO A 138 -19.94 3.41 -4.19
C PRO A 138 -19.33 2.83 -5.47
N ALA A 139 -18.55 3.61 -6.23
CA ALA A 139 -17.94 3.12 -7.46
C ALA A 139 -16.89 2.03 -7.22
N ILE A 140 -16.11 2.12 -6.14
CA ILE A 140 -15.09 1.13 -5.78
C ILE A 140 -15.73 -0.16 -5.25
N THR A 141 -16.64 -0.04 -4.28
CA THR A 141 -17.24 -1.23 -3.63
C THR A 141 -18.24 -1.95 -4.53
N GLY A 142 -18.94 -1.21 -5.40
CA GLY A 142 -19.82 -1.74 -6.45
C GLY A 142 -19.10 -2.23 -7.72
N ASP A 143 -17.76 -2.22 -7.75
CA ASP A 143 -16.98 -2.63 -8.92
C ASP A 143 -17.12 -4.14 -9.23
N LEU A 144 -18.04 -4.45 -10.14
CA LEU A 144 -18.31 -5.83 -10.58
C LEU A 144 -17.13 -6.48 -11.30
N ASP A 145 -16.26 -5.68 -11.93
CA ASP A 145 -15.06 -6.16 -12.61
C ASP A 145 -13.95 -6.52 -11.61
N LYS A 146 -14.15 -6.21 -10.32
CA LYS A 146 -13.21 -6.49 -9.23
C LYS A 146 -11.81 -5.92 -9.49
N VAL A 147 -11.71 -4.78 -10.16
CA VAL A 147 -10.43 -4.13 -10.49
C VAL A 147 -9.90 -3.39 -9.27
N LEU A 148 -10.77 -2.68 -8.55
CA LEU A 148 -10.40 -1.84 -7.41
C LEU A 148 -10.87 -2.45 -6.10
N ALA A 149 -10.08 -2.29 -5.04
CA ALA A 149 -10.48 -2.51 -3.67
C ALA A 149 -10.42 -1.19 -2.89
N LEU A 150 -11.12 -1.10 -1.77
CA LEU A 150 -11.18 0.08 -0.92
C LEU A 150 -10.20 -0.04 0.26
N ASP A 151 -9.44 1.02 0.52
CA ASP A 151 -8.84 1.25 1.83
C ASP A 151 -9.93 1.80 2.75
N GLY A 152 -10.48 0.98 3.63
CA GLY A 152 -11.57 1.31 4.53
C GLY A 152 -11.12 2.10 5.77
N ARG A 153 -12.10 2.46 6.59
CA ARG A 153 -11.96 3.09 7.91
C ARG A 153 -12.57 2.19 9.00
N PRO A 154 -12.38 2.45 10.31
CA PRO A 154 -12.87 1.56 11.36
C PRO A 154 -14.38 1.26 11.31
N GLU A 155 -15.19 2.17 10.78
CA GLU A 155 -16.63 1.97 10.53
C GLU A 155 -16.94 0.99 9.37
N ASP A 156 -15.95 0.69 8.52
CA ASP A 156 -16.04 -0.29 7.43
C ASP A 156 -15.70 -1.72 7.88
N ILE A 157 -15.34 -1.93 9.15
CA ILE A 157 -15.07 -3.26 9.70
C ILE A 157 -16.32 -4.13 9.59
N GLY A 158 -16.18 -5.31 8.99
CA GLY A 158 -17.28 -6.25 8.73
C GLY A 158 -17.91 -6.15 7.35
N LYS A 159 -17.49 -5.18 6.51
CA LYS A 159 -17.80 -5.19 5.07
C LYS A 159 -17.08 -6.33 4.36
N ASP A 160 -17.49 -6.63 3.12
CA ASP A 160 -16.86 -7.68 2.30
C ASP A 160 -15.34 -7.47 2.23
N PRO A 161 -14.51 -8.39 2.79
CA PRO A 161 -13.06 -8.25 2.80
C PRO A 161 -12.45 -8.36 1.40
N GLY A 162 -13.18 -8.87 0.40
CA GLY A 162 -12.75 -8.76 -0.99
C GLY A 162 -12.83 -7.31 -1.51
N ALA A 163 -13.87 -6.57 -1.13
CA ALA A 163 -14.08 -5.19 -1.52
C ALA A 163 -13.34 -4.18 -0.63
N VAL A 164 -13.19 -4.47 0.66
CA VAL A 164 -12.53 -3.63 1.66
C VAL A 164 -11.46 -4.47 2.40
N PRO A 165 -10.38 -4.89 1.73
CA PRO A 165 -9.38 -5.81 2.28
C PRO A 165 -8.50 -5.17 3.36
N LEU A 166 -8.43 -3.84 3.38
CA LEU A 166 -7.62 -3.07 4.29
C LEU A 166 -8.50 -2.07 5.01
N VAL A 167 -8.30 -1.93 6.32
CA VAL A 167 -8.79 -0.84 7.13
C VAL A 167 -7.57 -0.08 7.60
N SER A 168 -7.55 1.21 7.32
CA SER A 168 -6.48 2.10 7.76
C SER A 168 -7.07 3.23 8.60
N ASP A 169 -6.34 3.70 9.61
CA ASP A 169 -6.69 4.96 10.29
C ASP A 169 -5.48 5.83 10.69
N SER A 170 -5.73 7.08 11.08
CA SER A 170 -4.74 8.01 11.60
C SER A 170 -4.28 7.58 12.98
N TRP A 171 -2.97 7.39 13.18
CA TRP A 171 -2.41 7.09 14.49
C TRP A 171 -2.86 8.09 15.58
N GLY A 172 -2.89 9.39 15.24
CA GLY A 172 -3.21 10.46 16.20
C GLY A 172 -4.65 10.47 16.69
N ASP A 173 -5.56 9.82 15.95
CA ASP A 173 -6.97 9.71 16.30
C ASP A 173 -7.19 8.64 17.38
N HIS A 174 -6.29 7.66 17.47
CA HIS A 174 -6.35 6.54 18.43
C HIS A 174 -5.38 6.67 19.60
N PHE A 175 -4.20 7.25 19.36
CA PHE A 175 -3.06 7.13 20.27
C PHE A 175 -2.44 8.50 20.56
N LYS A 176 -2.00 8.71 21.80
CA LYS A 176 -1.24 9.90 22.21
C LYS A 176 0.24 9.62 22.35
N TRP A 177 0.65 8.35 22.32
CA TRP A 177 2.07 8.00 22.33
C TRP A 177 2.77 8.45 21.05
N VAL A 178 3.79 9.29 21.23
CA VAL A 178 4.62 9.88 20.17
C VAL A 178 6.04 9.30 20.13
N GLY A 179 6.27 8.17 20.81
CA GLY A 179 7.58 7.51 20.82
C GLY A 179 8.47 7.74 22.02
N LYS A 180 8.03 8.51 23.02
CA LYS A 180 8.78 8.73 24.26
C LYS A 180 8.37 7.72 25.32
N GLY A 181 9.36 7.05 25.92
CA GLY A 181 9.11 6.03 26.95
C GLY A 181 8.38 4.81 26.40
N GLU A 182 7.82 4.00 27.29
CA GLU A 182 6.94 2.88 26.91
C GLU A 182 5.59 3.41 26.41
N MET A 183 5.00 2.74 25.42
CA MET A 183 3.63 3.01 25.02
C MET A 183 2.68 2.65 26.18
N PRO A 184 1.68 3.48 26.52
CA PRO A 184 0.73 3.14 27.58
C PRO A 184 0.05 1.81 27.32
N VAL A 185 -0.08 0.95 28.33
CA VAL A 185 -0.70 -0.38 28.20
C VAL A 185 -2.11 -0.31 27.62
N ALA A 186 -2.89 0.71 28.02
CA ALA A 186 -4.22 0.94 27.47
C ALA A 186 -4.21 1.23 25.96
N GLU A 187 -3.23 1.99 25.46
CA GLU A 187 -3.09 2.25 24.02
C GLU A 187 -2.62 1.00 23.26
N GLN A 188 -1.73 0.19 23.85
CA GLN A 188 -1.35 -1.10 23.27
C GLN A 188 -2.55 -2.05 23.15
N GLN A 189 -3.38 -2.13 24.20
CA GLN A 189 -4.60 -2.95 24.19
C GLN A 189 -5.61 -2.44 23.16
N ALA A 190 -5.84 -1.13 23.08
CA ALA A 190 -6.75 -0.56 22.10
C ALA A 190 -6.31 -0.85 20.65
N MET A 191 -5.00 -0.83 20.38
CA MET A 191 -4.45 -1.22 19.08
C MET A 191 -4.71 -2.71 18.78
N GLN A 192 -4.48 -3.58 19.76
CA GLN A 192 -4.72 -5.02 19.63
C GLN A 192 -6.21 -5.32 19.40
N ASP A 193 -7.10 -4.69 20.16
CA ASP A 193 -8.55 -4.87 20.02
C ASP A 193 -9.04 -4.46 18.62
N LEU A 194 -8.45 -3.40 18.03
CA LEU A 194 -8.79 -3.00 16.67
C LEU A 194 -8.27 -4.01 15.64
N ALA A 195 -7.04 -4.51 15.81
CA ALA A 195 -6.49 -5.54 14.93
C ALA A 195 -7.34 -6.81 14.97
N ASP A 196 -7.71 -7.28 16.16
CA ASP A 196 -8.55 -8.46 16.37
C ASP A 196 -9.93 -8.31 15.71
N ARG A 197 -10.52 -7.10 15.77
CA ARG A 197 -11.79 -6.79 15.07
C ARG A 197 -11.64 -6.89 13.56
N CYS A 198 -10.57 -6.32 12.98
CA CYS A 198 -10.29 -6.43 11.55
C CYS A 198 -10.08 -7.88 11.14
N HIS A 199 -9.25 -8.64 11.88
CA HIS A 199 -8.95 -10.04 11.57
C HIS A 199 -10.20 -10.93 11.67
N LYS A 200 -11.06 -10.70 12.67
CA LYS A 200 -12.36 -11.39 12.78
C LYS A 200 -13.26 -11.14 11.57
N ALA A 201 -13.14 -9.98 10.92
CA ALA A 201 -13.84 -9.64 9.69
C ALA A 201 -13.09 -10.07 8.41
N GLY A 202 -11.89 -10.67 8.53
CA GLY A 202 -11.05 -11.04 7.38
C GLY A 202 -10.34 -9.85 6.71
N GLN A 203 -10.26 -8.71 7.39
CA GLN A 203 -9.67 -7.47 6.89
C GLN A 203 -8.31 -7.23 7.56
N LYS A 204 -7.46 -6.46 6.89
CA LYS A 204 -6.14 -6.06 7.39
C LYS A 204 -6.20 -4.74 8.15
N LEU A 205 -5.28 -4.51 9.09
CA LEU A 205 -5.12 -3.23 9.77
C LEU A 205 -3.79 -2.53 9.44
N ARG A 206 -3.86 -1.20 9.27
CA ARG A 206 -2.72 -0.28 9.13
C ARG A 206 -3.01 1.02 9.89
N PHE A 207 -1.96 1.72 10.33
CA PHE A 207 -2.05 3.12 10.73
C PHE A 207 -1.14 4.01 9.89
N TRP A 208 -1.64 5.15 9.43
CA TRP A 208 -0.79 6.23 8.88
C TRP A 208 -0.48 7.26 9.96
N GLY A 209 0.59 8.04 9.76
CA GLY A 209 1.03 9.04 10.75
C GLY A 209 1.58 8.44 12.06
N ALA A 210 1.83 7.13 12.10
CA ALA A 210 2.47 6.48 13.23
C ALA A 210 3.92 6.95 13.39
N PRO A 211 4.47 6.96 14.62
CA PRO A 211 5.89 7.27 14.80
C PRO A 211 6.78 6.29 14.02
N ASP A 212 7.71 6.78 13.21
CA ASP A 212 8.47 5.96 12.25
C ASP A 212 9.87 5.59 12.77
N PHE A 213 9.92 4.60 13.67
CA PHE A 213 11.16 4.01 14.19
C PHE A 213 10.89 2.63 14.81
N GLU A 214 11.97 1.87 15.05
CA GLU A 214 11.93 0.47 15.47
C GLU A 214 10.98 0.16 16.62
N LYS A 215 11.06 0.91 17.73
CA LYS A 215 10.19 0.67 18.88
C LYS A 215 8.69 0.84 18.56
N SER A 216 8.33 1.78 17.68
CA SER A 216 6.95 1.93 17.20
C SER A 216 6.53 0.76 16.31
N TRP A 217 7.41 0.33 15.41
CA TRP A 217 7.17 -0.85 14.57
C TRP A 217 6.93 -2.10 15.44
N VAL A 218 7.73 -2.30 16.50
CA VAL A 218 7.55 -3.39 17.46
C VAL A 218 6.16 -3.38 18.10
N TYR A 219 5.66 -2.23 18.56
CA TYR A 219 4.30 -2.16 19.14
C TYR A 219 3.23 -2.50 18.11
N GLN A 220 3.33 -1.96 16.90
CA GLN A 220 2.38 -2.25 15.82
C GLN A 220 2.35 -3.75 15.47
N PHE A 221 3.51 -4.38 15.32
CA PHE A 221 3.59 -5.82 15.05
C PHE A 221 3.05 -6.67 16.21
N LYS A 222 3.40 -6.33 17.45
CA LYS A 222 2.92 -7.06 18.63
C LYS A 222 1.40 -6.96 18.79
N ALA A 223 0.81 -5.82 18.42
CA ALA A 223 -0.63 -5.62 18.44
C ALA A 223 -1.35 -6.30 17.26
N GLY A 224 -0.62 -6.88 16.29
CA GLY A 224 -1.23 -7.55 15.14
C GLY A 224 -1.54 -6.65 13.94
N CYS A 225 -0.95 -5.45 13.84
CA CYS A 225 -1.07 -4.65 12.63
C CYS A 225 -0.49 -5.42 11.43
N ASP A 226 -1.27 -5.50 10.34
CA ASP A 226 -0.87 -6.22 9.14
C ASP A 226 0.17 -5.46 8.34
N LEU A 227 0.06 -4.14 8.24
CA LEU A 227 0.95 -3.29 7.46
C LEU A 227 1.51 -2.18 8.35
N VAL A 228 2.85 -2.14 8.45
CA VAL A 228 3.58 -1.05 9.10
C VAL A 228 4.16 -0.14 8.03
N GLY A 229 3.70 1.11 8.03
CA GLY A 229 4.18 2.15 7.12
C GLY A 229 5.50 2.75 7.57
N THR A 230 6.38 3.06 6.61
CA THR A 230 7.64 3.76 6.87
C THR A 230 8.06 4.59 5.66
N ASP A 231 8.72 5.72 5.92
CA ASP A 231 9.50 6.44 4.90
C ASP A 231 10.98 5.99 4.91
N LYS A 232 11.37 5.10 5.84
CA LYS A 232 12.74 4.58 6.04
C LYS A 232 12.88 3.15 5.52
N LEU A 233 12.74 2.98 4.20
CA LEU A 233 12.51 1.67 3.61
C LEU A 233 13.54 0.59 4.00
N GLU A 234 14.84 0.92 3.98
CA GLU A 234 15.91 0.00 4.35
C GLU A 234 15.83 -0.42 5.82
N GLY A 235 15.51 0.53 6.70
CA GLY A 235 15.41 0.32 8.14
C GLY A 235 14.35 -0.73 8.49
N LEU A 236 13.12 -0.55 8.00
CA LEU A 236 12.05 -1.52 8.26
C LEU A 236 12.31 -2.85 7.57
N SER A 237 12.87 -2.86 6.35
CA SER A 237 13.25 -4.11 5.66
C SER A 237 14.27 -4.90 6.48
N ASN A 238 15.28 -4.24 7.05
CA ASN A 238 16.30 -4.90 7.86
C ASN A 238 15.72 -5.41 9.17
N PHE A 239 14.90 -4.60 9.85
CA PHE A 239 14.16 -4.99 11.04
C PHE A 239 13.36 -6.28 10.81
N LEU A 240 12.51 -6.31 9.77
CA LEU A 240 11.66 -7.46 9.45
C LEU A 240 12.42 -8.72 9.09
N LYS A 241 13.61 -8.60 8.47
CA LYS A 241 14.45 -9.76 8.14
C LYS A 241 15.14 -10.33 9.37
N GLN A 242 15.56 -9.47 10.29
CA GLN A 242 16.19 -9.89 11.54
C GLN A 242 15.18 -10.54 12.49
N SER A 243 13.93 -10.06 12.52
CA SER A 243 12.87 -10.63 13.37
C SER A 243 12.36 -12.01 12.92
N LYS A 244 12.78 -12.52 11.76
CA LYS A 244 12.47 -13.88 11.28
C LYS A 244 13.51 -14.93 11.68
N THR A 245 14.67 -14.48 12.14
CA THR A 245 15.75 -15.30 12.72
C THR A 245 15.61 -15.38 14.22
#